data_AF-A0A2V9K4B3-F1
#
_entry.id   AF-A0A2V9K4B3-F1
#
_cell.length_a   1.000
_cell.length_b   1.000
_cell.length_c   1.000
_cell.angle_alpha   90.00
_cell.angle_beta   90.00
_cell.angle_gamma   90.00
#
_symmetry.space_group_name_H-M   'P 1'
#
loop_
_entity.id
_entity.type
_entity.pdbx_description
1 polymer ?
#
loop_
_entity_poly.entity_id
_entity_poly.type
_entity_poly.pdbx_seq_one_letter_code
_entity_poly.pdbx_strand_id
1 'polypeptide(L)'
;MLAGHFDIPVIMLSGDTAACAELHDLVPQAECAEVKSGVSRTAGYMLPHAAALALIREKTERAMKRLPEFKPYKVSGPVEVKVEFTPHGTHTSAPREGVEQVNGSTWIFHGKDIVDAWLKYSSF
;
A
#
# COMPACT_ATOMS: atom_id res chain seq x y z
N MET A 1 0.37 6.21 -1.35
CA MET A 1 1.35 7.23 -0.91
C MET A 1 2.24 7.69 -2.06
N LEU A 2 2.98 6.82 -2.74
CA LEU A 2 3.84 7.20 -3.88
C LEU A 2 3.04 7.83 -5.04
N ALA A 3 1.94 7.21 -5.47
CA ALA A 3 1.06 7.77 -6.51
C ALA A 3 0.57 9.19 -6.16
N GLY A 4 0.20 9.42 -4.89
CA GLY A 4 -0.27 10.73 -4.45
C GLY A 4 0.80 11.82 -4.46
N HIS A 5 2.08 11.48 -4.26
CA HIS A 5 3.19 12.43 -4.42
C HIS A 5 3.23 13.02 -5.84
N PHE A 6 2.88 12.22 -6.84
CA PHE A 6 2.80 12.62 -8.25
C PHE A 6 1.41 13.10 -8.68
N ASP A 7 0.53 13.43 -7.73
CA ASP A 7 -0.84 13.87 -8.02
C ASP A 7 -1.70 12.82 -8.77
N ILE A 8 -1.35 11.53 -8.64
CA ILE A 8 -2.09 10.43 -9.26
C ILE A 8 -3.07 9.83 -8.24
N PRO A 9 -4.39 9.85 -8.49
CA PRO A 9 -5.36 9.22 -7.62
C PRO A 9 -5.37 7.70 -7.78
N VAL A 10 -5.48 6.99 -6.66
CA VAL A 10 -5.82 5.56 -6.66
C VAL A 10 -7.34 5.45 -6.69
N ILE A 11 -7.87 4.91 -7.79
CA ILE A 11 -9.33 4.90 -8.02
C ILE A 11 -9.97 3.55 -7.74
N MET A 12 -9.18 2.48 -7.75
CA MET A 12 -9.66 1.11 -7.62
C MET A 12 -8.56 0.19 -7.07
N LEU A 13 -8.98 -0.83 -6.31
CA LEU A 13 -8.17 -2.02 -6.03
C LEU A 13 -8.99 -3.30 -6.25
N SER A 14 -8.34 -4.33 -6.79
CA SER A 14 -8.86 -5.69 -6.82
C SER A 14 -7.98 -6.56 -5.92
N GLY A 15 -8.58 -7.23 -4.94
CA GLY A 15 -7.82 -7.94 -3.92
C GLY A 15 -8.70 -8.81 -3.03
N ASP A 16 -8.23 -9.07 -1.80
CA ASP A 16 -9.07 -9.65 -0.77
C ASP A 16 -9.82 -8.58 0.03
N THR A 17 -10.79 -9.05 0.82
CA THR A 17 -11.54 -8.23 1.77
C THR A 17 -10.64 -7.39 2.69
N ALA A 18 -9.49 -7.92 3.14
CA ALA A 18 -8.59 -7.19 4.03
C ALA A 18 -7.90 -6.03 3.30
N ALA A 19 -7.32 -6.28 2.12
CA ALA A 19 -6.69 -5.25 1.30
C ALA A 19 -7.69 -4.17 0.86
N CYS A 20 -8.95 -4.54 0.64
CA CYS A 20 -10.01 -3.58 0.32
C CYS A 20 -10.37 -2.70 1.52
N ALA A 21 -10.46 -3.28 2.72
CA ALA A 21 -10.66 -2.52 3.95
C ALA A 21 -9.50 -1.56 4.24
N GLU A 22 -8.26 -2.05 4.14
CA GLU A 22 -7.04 -1.23 4.30
C GLU A 22 -6.98 -0.09 3.28
N LEU A 23 -7.39 -0.33 2.03
CA LEU A 23 -7.49 0.74 1.05
C LEU A 23 -8.53 1.77 1.46
N HIS A 24 -9.69 1.36 1.94
CA HIS A 24 -10.75 2.28 2.37
C HIS A 24 -10.36 3.13 3.59
N ASP A 25 -9.49 2.63 4.47
CA ASP A 25 -8.92 3.43 5.55
C ASP A 25 -8.05 4.59 5.03
N LEU A 26 -7.42 4.42 3.86
CA LEU A 26 -6.57 5.43 3.23
C LEU A 26 -7.31 6.30 2.19
N VAL A 27 -8.18 5.67 1.39
CA VAL A 27 -8.91 6.26 0.26
C VAL A 27 -10.37 5.78 0.31
N PRO A 28 -11.22 6.35 1.17
CA PRO A 28 -12.57 5.85 1.43
C PRO A 28 -13.47 5.78 0.19
N GLN A 29 -13.21 6.62 -0.81
CA GLN A 29 -14.02 6.67 -2.04
C GLN A 29 -13.62 5.63 -3.10
N ALA A 30 -12.45 4.98 -2.97
CA ALA A 30 -11.91 4.04 -3.95
C ALA A 30 -12.86 2.87 -4.20
N GLU A 31 -12.97 2.43 -5.45
CA GLU A 31 -13.70 1.19 -5.76
C GLU A 31 -12.89 -0.04 -5.31
N CYS A 32 -13.58 -1.04 -4.79
CA CYS A 32 -12.95 -2.29 -4.38
C CYS A 32 -13.65 -3.49 -5.05
N ALA A 33 -12.85 -4.34 -5.69
CA ALA A 33 -13.27 -5.65 -6.19
C ALA A 33 -12.71 -6.74 -5.26
N GLU A 34 -13.50 -7.10 -4.25
CA GLU A 34 -13.19 -8.19 -3.32
C GLU A 34 -13.42 -9.54 -3.98
N VAL A 35 -12.37 -10.12 -4.56
CA VAL A 35 -12.47 -11.37 -5.32
C VAL A 35 -12.14 -12.61 -4.49
N LYS A 36 -11.62 -12.41 -3.27
CA LYS A 36 -11.29 -13.48 -2.33
C LYS A 36 -11.39 -12.98 -0.88
N SER A 37 -11.49 -13.90 0.07
CA SER A 37 -11.47 -13.60 1.50
C SER A 37 -10.54 -14.57 2.23
N GLY A 38 -9.70 -14.05 3.12
CA GLY A 38 -8.73 -14.85 3.86
C GLY A 38 -9.40 -15.66 4.99
N VAL A 39 -9.02 -16.93 5.13
CA VAL A 39 -9.42 -17.81 6.25
C VAL A 39 -8.24 -18.04 7.19
N SER A 40 -7.04 -18.21 6.63
CA SER A 40 -5.79 -18.32 7.35
C SER A 40 -4.66 -17.67 6.53
N ARG A 41 -3.44 -17.67 7.07
CA ARG A 41 -2.25 -17.18 6.36
C ARG A 41 -2.04 -17.82 4.99
N THR A 42 -2.53 -19.05 4.76
CA THR A 42 -2.30 -19.82 3.53
C THR A 42 -3.58 -20.38 2.91
N ALA A 43 -4.76 -19.99 3.40
CA ALA A 43 -6.04 -20.45 2.88
C ALA A 43 -7.05 -19.31 2.79
N GLY A 44 -7.94 -19.38 1.80
CA GLY A 44 -8.98 -18.38 1.59
C GLY A 44 -10.10 -18.90 0.70
N TYR A 45 -11.25 -18.25 0.79
CA TYR A 45 -12.36 -18.44 -0.14
C TYR A 45 -12.14 -17.55 -1.36
N MET A 46 -12.37 -18.08 -2.56
CA MET A 46 -12.20 -17.36 -3.82
C MET A 46 -13.50 -17.37 -4.60
N LEU A 47 -13.81 -16.27 -5.27
CA LEU A 47 -14.86 -16.29 -6.28
C LEU A 47 -14.44 -17.20 -7.45
N PRO A 48 -15.41 -17.89 -8.10
CA PRO A 48 -15.15 -18.54 -9.38
C PRO A 48 -14.56 -17.54 -10.38
N HIS A 49 -13.66 -18.00 -11.24
CA HIS A 49 -12.91 -17.13 -12.16
C HIS A 49 -13.81 -16.19 -12.98
N ALA A 50 -14.91 -16.69 -13.52
CA ALA A 50 -15.86 -15.89 -14.30
C ALA A 50 -16.52 -14.77 -13.45
N ALA A 51 -16.84 -15.04 -12.19
CA ALA A 51 -17.42 -14.06 -11.28
C ALA A 51 -16.40 -13.00 -10.87
N ALA A 52 -15.15 -13.39 -10.60
CA ALA A 52 -14.07 -12.45 -10.31
C ALA A 52 -13.83 -11.48 -11.50
N LEU A 53 -13.78 -12.00 -12.73
CA LEU A 53 -13.63 -11.17 -13.93
C LEU A 53 -14.80 -10.20 -14.11
N ALA A 54 -16.04 -10.66 -13.88
CA ALA A 54 -17.22 -9.81 -13.97
C ALA A 54 -17.16 -8.67 -12.93
N LEU A 55 -16.83 -8.99 -11.68
CA LEU A 55 -16.71 -8.01 -10.61
C LEU A 55 -15.61 -6.97 -10.88
N ILE A 56 -14.43 -7.42 -11.31
CA ILE A 56 -13.31 -6.52 -11.66
C ILE A 56 -13.73 -5.56 -12.76
N ARG A 57 -14.40 -6.04 -13.82
CA ARG A 57 -14.88 -5.18 -14.91
C ARG A 57 -15.89 -4.15 -14.41
N GLU A 58 -16.90 -4.57 -13.66
CA GLU A 58 -17.91 -3.68 -13.08
C GLU A 58 -17.26 -2.56 -12.25
N LYS A 59 -16.37 -2.92 -11.32
CA LYS A 59 -15.70 -1.95 -10.45
C LYS A 59 -14.75 -1.03 -11.21
N THR A 60 -14.05 -1.54 -12.23
CA THR A 60 -13.22 -0.73 -13.12
C THR A 60 -14.07 0.32 -13.85
N GLU A 61 -15.18 -0.09 -14.45
CA GLU A 61 -16.07 0.83 -15.16
C GLU A 61 -16.65 1.90 -14.22
N ARG A 62 -17.05 1.51 -13.00
CA ARG A 62 -17.57 2.44 -12.01
C ARG A 62 -16.49 3.44 -11.55
N ALA A 63 -15.28 2.98 -11.31
CA ALA A 63 -14.15 3.85 -10.95
C ALA A 63 -13.84 4.86 -12.06
N MET A 64 -13.83 4.42 -13.32
CA MET A 64 -13.59 5.30 -14.46
C MET A 64 -14.70 6.36 -14.63
N LYS A 65 -15.96 5.99 -14.45
CA LYS A 65 -17.09 6.94 -14.52
C LYS A 65 -17.05 8.00 -13.42
N ARG A 66 -16.52 7.64 -12.25
CA ARG A 66 -16.42 8.51 -11.07
C ARG A 66 -15.06 9.21 -10.97
N LEU A 67 -14.20 9.14 -12.01
CA LEU A 67 -12.82 9.63 -11.95
C LEU A 67 -12.64 11.03 -11.31
N PRO A 68 -13.51 12.03 -11.55
CA PRO A 68 -13.40 13.35 -10.93
C PRO A 68 -13.60 13.38 -9.40
N GLU A 69 -14.17 12.33 -8.81
CA GLU A 69 -14.46 12.24 -7.37
C GLU A 69 -13.24 11.79 -6.54
N PHE A 70 -12.24 11.15 -7.18
CA PHE A 70 -11.08 10.61 -6.48
C PHE A 70 -10.00 11.68 -6.32
N LYS A 71 -9.54 11.84 -5.08
CA LYS A 71 -8.43 12.75 -4.75
C LYS A 71 -7.17 11.94 -4.47
N PRO A 72 -5.99 12.41 -4.92
CA PRO A 72 -4.73 11.75 -4.58
C PRO A 72 -4.52 11.70 -3.05
N TYR A 73 -4.18 10.52 -2.53
CA TYR A 73 -3.78 10.36 -1.13
C TYR A 73 -2.35 10.84 -0.91
N LYS A 74 -2.21 12.05 -0.35
CA LYS A 74 -0.93 12.73 -0.16
C LYS A 74 -0.44 12.63 1.28
N VAL A 75 0.86 12.41 1.42
CA VAL A 75 1.59 12.53 2.68
C VAL A 75 2.53 13.71 2.54
N SER A 76 2.33 14.72 3.38
CA SER A 76 3.02 16.01 3.31
C SER A 76 4.24 16.06 4.22
N GLY A 77 5.24 16.83 3.81
CA GLY A 77 6.38 17.21 4.65
C GLY A 77 7.51 16.17 4.66
N PRO A 78 8.52 16.38 5.52
CA PRO A 78 9.47 15.32 5.84
C PRO A 78 8.72 14.17 6.49
N VAL A 79 9.09 12.94 6.12
CA VAL A 79 8.42 11.72 6.57
C VAL A 79 9.42 10.78 7.22
N GLU A 80 8.91 9.98 8.14
CA GLU A 80 9.65 8.90 8.78
C GLU A 80 9.00 7.58 8.39
N VAL A 81 9.77 6.72 7.70
CA VAL A 81 9.33 5.36 7.40
C VAL A 81 9.94 4.44 8.44
N LYS A 82 9.12 3.98 9.38
CA LYS A 82 9.52 3.01 10.41
C LYS A 82 9.24 1.60 9.91
N VAL A 83 10.27 0.77 9.84
CA VAL A 83 10.19 -0.62 9.38
C VAL A 83 10.62 -1.55 10.50
N GLU A 84 9.73 -2.46 10.87
CA GLU A 84 10.04 -3.55 11.79
C GLU A 84 10.20 -4.86 10.99
N PHE A 85 11.41 -5.41 11.01
CA PHE A 85 11.72 -6.65 10.34
C PHE A 85 11.38 -7.85 11.22
N THR A 86 10.94 -8.94 10.60
CA THR A 86 10.76 -10.21 11.31
C THR A 86 12.11 -10.77 11.79
N PRO A 87 12.17 -11.52 12.90
CA PRO A 87 13.43 -11.96 13.54
C PRO A 87 14.40 -12.77 12.65
N HIS A 88 13.93 -13.32 11.53
CA HIS A 88 14.75 -14.11 10.60
C HIS A 88 15.53 -13.24 9.58
N GLY A 89 15.38 -11.92 9.64
CA GLY A 89 16.18 -10.96 8.88
C GLY A 89 16.94 -10.04 9.84
N THR A 90 18.09 -10.49 10.37
CA THR A 90 19.04 -9.54 10.96
C THR A 90 19.64 -8.74 9.82
N HIS A 91 19.07 -7.56 9.57
CA HIS A 91 19.64 -6.63 8.62
C HIS A 91 20.77 -5.86 9.31
N THR A 92 22.01 -6.16 8.93
CA THR A 92 23.15 -5.30 9.25
C THR A 92 23.39 -4.40 8.04
N SER A 93 23.30 -3.09 8.25
CA SER A 93 23.66 -2.11 7.23
C SER A 93 24.81 -1.26 7.76
N ALA A 94 25.71 -0.83 6.86
CA ALA A 94 26.66 0.22 7.20
C ALA A 94 25.87 1.51 7.53
N PRO A 95 26.35 2.35 8.47
CA PRO A 95 25.71 3.62 8.77
C PRO A 95 25.49 4.45 7.49
N ARG A 96 24.25 4.89 7.28
CA ARG A 96 23.84 5.70 6.13
C ARG A 96 23.12 6.95 6.64
N GLU A 97 23.27 8.04 5.92
CA GLU A 97 22.58 9.29 6.25
C GLU A 97 21.05 9.10 6.20
N GLY A 98 20.37 9.51 7.28
CA GLY A 98 18.91 9.39 7.40
C GLY A 98 18.42 7.97 7.68
N VAL A 99 19.29 7.02 8.05
CA VAL A 99 18.91 5.66 8.48
C VAL A 99 19.30 5.47 9.94
N GLU A 100 18.30 5.22 10.79
CA GLU A 100 18.48 5.02 12.24
C GLU A 100 18.03 3.61 12.64
N GLN A 101 18.85 2.92 13.43
CA GLN A 101 18.45 1.67 14.08
C GLN A 101 17.83 1.98 15.45
N VAL A 102 16.53 1.75 15.60
CA VAL A 102 15.81 1.97 16.87
C VAL A 102 16.07 0.83 17.85
N ASN A 103 16.07 -0.40 17.34
CA ASN A 103 16.35 -1.61 18.13
C ASN A 103 16.82 -2.75 17.21
N GLY A 104 16.97 -3.97 17.74
CA GLY A 104 17.51 -5.12 17.00
C GLY A 104 16.75 -5.50 15.72
N SER A 105 15.49 -5.09 15.56
CA SER A 105 14.65 -5.41 14.38
C SER A 105 14.01 -4.19 13.73
N THR A 106 14.08 -3.01 14.34
CA THR A 106 13.36 -1.81 13.89
C THR A 106 14.31 -0.74 13.39
N TRP A 107 14.01 -0.21 12.21
CA TRP A 107 14.78 0.85 11.55
C TRP A 107 13.86 2.01 11.15
N ILE A 108 14.38 3.23 11.19
CA ILE A 108 13.70 4.43 10.70
C ILE A 108 14.48 4.99 9.51
N PHE A 109 13.76 5.33 8.45
CA PHE A 109 14.26 6.01 7.26
C PHE A 109 13.65 7.41 7.20
N HIS A 110 14.45 8.44 7.46
CA HIS A 110 14.03 9.83 7.37
C HIS A 110 14.17 10.32 5.94
N GLY A 111 13.07 10.80 5.35
CA GLY A 111 13.08 11.41 4.03
C GLY A 111 12.51 12.81 4.05
N LYS A 112 12.99 13.67 3.14
CA LYS A 112 12.38 15.00 2.92
C LYS A 112 10.95 14.92 2.36
N ASP A 113 10.62 13.78 1.76
CA ASP A 113 9.31 13.38 1.25
C ASP A 113 9.25 11.83 1.16
N ILE A 114 8.10 11.30 0.76
CA ILE A 114 7.88 9.86 0.67
C ILE A 114 8.76 9.17 -0.38
N VAL A 115 9.17 9.86 -1.45
CA VAL A 115 10.02 9.27 -2.49
C VAL A 115 11.43 9.08 -1.95
N ASP A 116 11.96 10.10 -1.29
CA ASP A 116 13.29 10.06 -0.67
C ASP A 116 13.37 8.97 0.42
N ALA A 117 12.37 8.89 1.32
CA ALA A 117 12.32 7.84 2.33
C ALA A 117 12.19 6.44 1.70
N TRP A 118 11.36 6.28 0.66
CA TRP A 118 11.20 5.02 -0.05
C TRP A 118 12.50 4.57 -0.73
N LEU A 119 13.24 5.48 -1.37
CA LEU A 119 14.52 5.16 -2.04
C LEU A 119 15.61 4.75 -1.03
N LYS A 120 15.63 5.38 0.14
CA LYS A 120 16.52 4.99 1.26
C LYS A 120 16.20 3.58 1.75
N TYR A 121 14.92 3.25 1.89
CA TYR A 121 14.46 1.91 2.25
C TYR A 121 14.71 0.88 1.14
N SER A 122 14.42 1.18 -0.12
CA SER A 122 14.54 0.19 -1.21
C SER A 122 15.99 -0.18 -1.55
N SER A 123 16.93 0.67 -1.14
CA SER A 123 18.37 0.45 -1.31
C SER A 123 19.02 -0.16 -0.06
N PHE A 124 18.24 -0.40 1.00
CA PHE A 124 18.65 -1.01 2.28
C PHE A 124 18.76 -2.52 2.15
#